data_AF-A0A399ZUL6-F1
#
_entry.id   AF-A0A399ZUL6-F1
#
_cell.length_a   1.000
_cell.length_b   1.000
_cell.length_c   1.000
_cell.angle_alpha   90.00
_cell.angle_beta   90.00
_cell.angle_gamma   90.00
#
_symmetry.space_group_name_H-M   'P 1'
#
loop_
_entity.id
_entity.type
_entity.pdbx_description
1 polymer ?
#
loop_
_entity_poly.entity_id
_entity_poly.type
_entity_poly.pdbx_seq_one_letter_code
_entity_poly.pdbx_strand_id
1 'polypeptide(L)'
;MKYYNRAWMDYSNLVLIGSLREEDLLPTRLGNILRASQQYGENYGLRAGVHLWCHLSAILHQNMASAIEEKNNEILFWLNSSLLSFITGLITFGVWALDRVALMRQQDISSYASNYCQEYLILSFVLVIFGYALYSLSIPAVKNMSILIRSSFDLYRFDLLKQLNIPIPKTLNEEIRIWVKISDFIVTDGNLGKIPLDFRYSLRDELVPQKQKTTKSSTGRSKKIR
;
A
#
# COMPACT_ATOMS: atom_id res chain seq x y z
N MET A 1 18.08 22.58 4.70
CA MET A 1 18.41 21.85 5.93
C MET A 1 17.31 21.84 7.01
N LYS A 2 16.57 22.93 7.28
CA LYS A 2 15.54 22.97 8.34
C LYS A 2 14.35 21.99 8.17
N TYR A 3 13.97 21.68 6.93
CA TYR A 3 12.90 20.70 6.63
C TYR A 3 13.33 19.25 6.87
N TYR A 4 14.62 18.95 6.70
CA TYR A 4 15.19 17.62 6.87
C TYR A 4 15.09 17.16 8.33
N ASN A 5 15.47 18.02 9.27
CA ASN A 5 15.40 17.71 10.70
C ASN A 5 13.98 17.44 11.18
N ARG A 6 12.95 18.07 10.59
CA ARG A 6 11.56 17.87 11.01
C ARG A 6 10.99 16.55 10.51
N ALA A 7 11.31 16.17 9.27
CA ALA A 7 10.95 14.86 8.73
C ALA A 7 11.61 13.72 9.53
N TRP A 8 12.88 13.87 9.88
CA TRP A 8 13.62 12.93 10.73
C TRP A 8 13.05 12.82 12.15
N MET A 9 12.67 13.94 12.78
CA MET A 9 12.07 13.96 14.13
C MET A 9 10.66 13.34 14.17
N ASP A 10 9.86 13.51 13.11
CA ASP A 10 8.57 12.83 12.99
C ASP A 10 8.74 11.32 12.73
N TYR A 11 9.83 10.93 12.06
CA TYR A 11 10.22 9.54 11.81
C TYR A 11 10.75 8.85 13.06
N SER A 12 11.65 9.48 13.83
CA SER A 12 12.32 8.88 14.98
C SER A 12 11.37 8.56 16.15
N ASN A 13 10.23 9.26 16.22
CA ASN A 13 9.18 9.00 17.21
C ASN A 13 8.30 7.78 16.86
N LEU A 14 8.35 7.29 15.63
CA LEU A 14 7.85 5.96 15.29
C LEU A 14 8.99 5.00 15.60
N VAL A 15 8.84 4.16 16.63
CA VAL A 15 9.81 3.12 17.01
C VAL A 15 10.19 2.31 15.76
N LEU A 16 11.38 2.56 15.21
CA LEU A 16 11.91 1.95 14.00
C LEU A 16 13.02 0.98 14.41
N ILE A 17 12.80 -0.30 14.14
CA ILE A 17 13.77 -1.38 14.34
C ILE A 17 14.47 -1.74 13.01
N GLY A 18 14.15 -1.05 11.90
CA GLY A 18 14.73 -1.29 10.57
C GLY A 18 15.72 -0.20 10.10
N SER A 19 16.71 -0.57 9.29
CA SER A 19 17.66 0.37 8.68
C SER A 19 16.95 1.26 7.65
N LEU A 20 16.72 2.53 7.99
CA LEU A 20 16.20 3.53 7.06
C LEU A 20 17.23 3.80 5.97
N ARG A 21 16.90 3.54 4.70
CA ARG A 21 17.68 4.00 3.55
C ARG A 21 17.13 5.34 3.09
N GLU A 22 17.99 6.27 2.70
CA GLU A 22 17.55 7.61 2.26
C GLU A 22 16.62 7.55 1.03
N GLU A 23 16.77 6.51 0.21
CA GLU A 23 15.90 6.19 -0.92
C GLU A 23 14.44 5.84 -0.53
N ASP A 24 14.18 5.50 0.74
CA ASP A 24 12.84 5.13 1.22
C ASP A 24 12.02 6.35 1.67
N LEU A 25 12.62 7.55 1.76
CA LEU A 25 11.94 8.76 2.20
C LEU A 25 11.05 9.34 1.10
N LEU A 26 9.77 9.52 1.42
CA LEU A 26 8.77 10.14 0.57
C LEU A 26 8.66 11.66 0.81
N PRO A 27 8.20 12.44 -0.17
CA PRO A 27 8.16 13.91 -0.09
C PRO A 27 7.16 14.44 0.96
N THR A 28 6.23 13.61 1.44
CA THR A 28 5.17 14.02 2.38
C THR A 28 5.25 13.23 3.68
N ARG A 29 4.90 13.89 4.80
CA ARG A 29 4.76 13.24 6.12
C ARG A 29 3.79 12.07 6.07
N LEU A 30 2.70 12.22 5.32
CA LEU A 30 1.72 11.15 5.13
C LEU A 30 2.34 9.93 4.45
N GLY A 31 3.03 10.12 3.32
CA GLY A 31 3.70 9.03 2.60
C GLY A 31 4.72 8.34 3.49
N ASN A 32 5.51 9.11 4.22
CA ASN A 32 6.51 8.61 5.17
C ASN A 32 5.92 7.69 6.24
N ILE A 33 4.79 8.05 6.83
CA ILE A 33 4.10 7.21 7.84
C ILE A 33 3.60 5.90 7.20
N LEU A 34 3.02 5.97 6.00
CA LEU A 34 2.56 4.78 5.28
C LEU A 34 3.71 3.87 4.86
N ARG A 35 4.82 4.45 4.39
CA ARG A 35 6.04 3.68 4.06
C ARG A 35 6.56 2.96 5.29
N ALA A 36 6.61 3.65 6.44
CA ALA A 36 7.05 3.07 7.70
C ALA A 36 6.10 1.98 8.25
N SER A 37 4.84 1.91 7.83
CA SER A 37 3.95 0.80 8.20
C SER A 37 4.17 -0.42 7.31
N GLN A 38 4.40 -0.21 6.02
CA GLN A 38 4.71 -1.28 5.06
C GLN A 38 6.05 -1.95 5.37
N GLN A 39 7.06 -1.17 5.72
CA GLN A 39 8.40 -1.67 6.00
C GLN A 39 8.47 -2.48 7.30
N TYR A 40 7.48 -2.34 8.20
CA TYR A 40 7.45 -3.08 9.46
C TYR A 40 7.50 -4.60 9.26
N GLY A 41 6.94 -5.12 8.15
CA GLY A 41 7.02 -6.53 7.81
C GLY A 41 8.45 -7.04 7.59
N GLU A 42 9.41 -6.18 7.21
CA GLU A 42 10.79 -6.59 6.98
C GLU A 42 11.46 -7.18 8.24
N ASN A 43 10.99 -6.80 9.44
CA ASN A 43 11.44 -7.37 10.71
C ASN A 43 11.23 -8.90 10.79
N TYR A 44 10.26 -9.43 10.05
CA TYR A 44 9.96 -10.85 9.96
C TYR A 44 10.43 -11.48 8.63
N GLY A 45 11.15 -10.73 7.78
CA GLY A 45 11.57 -11.17 6.45
C GLY A 45 10.51 -10.97 5.35
N LEU A 46 9.42 -10.25 5.64
CA LEU A 46 8.33 -9.95 4.70
C LEU A 46 8.76 -8.79 3.77
N ARG A 47 9.58 -9.07 2.76
CA ARG A 47 10.21 -8.06 1.89
C ARG A 47 9.32 -7.59 0.73
N ALA A 48 8.25 -8.31 0.43
CA ALA A 48 7.38 -8.01 -0.72
C ALA A 48 6.45 -6.78 -0.50
N GLY A 49 6.59 -6.06 0.62
CA GLY A 49 5.92 -4.78 0.89
C GLY A 49 4.43 -4.79 0.54
N VAL A 50 4.06 -4.01 -0.48
CA VAL A 50 2.67 -3.85 -0.96
C VAL A 50 2.09 -5.15 -1.52
N HIS A 51 2.87 -5.98 -2.20
CA HIS A 51 2.37 -7.22 -2.80
C HIS A 51 1.94 -8.22 -1.73
N LEU A 52 2.66 -8.26 -0.61
CA LEU A 52 2.29 -9.13 0.50
C LEU A 52 1.07 -8.59 1.26
N TRP A 53 0.95 -7.27 1.36
CA TRP A 53 -0.23 -6.65 1.96
C TRP A 53 -1.53 -7.10 1.29
N CYS A 54 -1.57 -7.24 -0.04
CA CYS A 54 -2.74 -7.76 -0.75
C CYS A 54 -3.16 -9.14 -0.25
N HIS A 55 -2.21 -10.06 -0.06
CA HIS A 55 -2.47 -11.41 0.44
C HIS A 55 -2.88 -11.40 1.92
N LEU A 56 -2.22 -10.58 2.74
CA LEU A 56 -2.57 -10.45 4.15
C LEU A 56 -3.96 -9.85 4.33
N SER A 57 -4.34 -8.87 3.50
CA SER A 57 -5.63 -8.20 3.58
C SER A 57 -6.81 -9.13 3.34
N ALA A 58 -6.62 -10.17 2.52
CA ALA A 58 -7.64 -11.17 2.22
C ALA A 58 -7.96 -12.11 3.41
N ILE A 59 -7.04 -12.21 4.38
CA ILE A 59 -7.17 -13.14 5.50
C ILE A 59 -7.48 -12.44 6.83
N LEU A 60 -7.55 -11.11 6.82
CA LEU A 60 -7.87 -10.32 8.00
C LEU A 60 -9.25 -10.70 8.53
N HIS A 61 -9.34 -10.80 9.86
CA HIS A 61 -10.64 -10.91 10.50
C HIS A 61 -11.49 -9.66 10.24
N GLN A 62 -12.81 -9.82 10.14
CA GLN A 62 -13.72 -8.74 9.77
C GLN A 62 -13.57 -7.50 10.66
N ASN A 63 -13.38 -7.69 11.97
CA ASN A 63 -13.16 -6.57 12.90
C ASN A 63 -11.90 -5.74 12.58
N MET A 64 -10.80 -6.40 12.19
CA MET A 64 -9.55 -5.71 11.83
C MET A 64 -9.67 -5.03 10.47
N ALA A 65 -10.27 -5.71 9.49
CA ALA A 65 -10.53 -5.16 8.17
C ALA A 65 -11.40 -3.90 8.25
N SER A 66 -12.51 -3.95 8.99
CA SER A 66 -13.39 -2.80 9.20
C SER A 66 -12.70 -1.65 9.94
N ALA A 67 -11.85 -1.93 10.94
CA ALA A 67 -11.10 -0.89 11.64
C ALA A 67 -10.11 -0.17 10.72
N ILE A 68 -9.43 -0.90 9.84
CA ILE A 68 -8.52 -0.32 8.84
C ILE A 68 -9.32 0.49 7.81
N GLU A 69 -10.44 -0.05 7.33
CA GLU A 69 -11.33 0.61 6.37
C GLU A 69 -11.89 1.92 6.93
N GLU A 70 -12.34 1.93 8.19
CA GLU A 70 -12.81 3.14 8.87
C GLU A 70 -11.73 4.23 8.88
N LYS A 71 -10.50 3.87 9.24
CA LYS A 71 -9.37 4.83 9.21
C LYS A 71 -8.98 5.25 7.82
N ASN A 72 -9.06 4.36 6.83
CA ASN A 72 -8.86 4.71 5.44
C ASN A 72 -9.90 5.73 4.97
N ASN A 73 -11.17 5.55 5.31
CA ASN A 73 -12.25 6.48 4.97
C ASN A 73 -12.05 7.85 5.64
N GLU A 74 -11.62 7.87 6.91
CA GLU A 74 -11.25 9.10 7.61
C GLU A 74 -10.11 9.85 6.89
N ILE A 75 -9.05 9.15 6.49
CA ILE A 75 -7.93 9.74 5.75
C ILE A 75 -8.40 10.30 4.41
N LEU A 76 -9.17 9.52 3.64
CA LEU A 76 -9.69 9.92 2.33
C LEU A 76 -10.58 11.15 2.46
N PHE A 77 -11.44 11.22 3.49
CA PHE A 77 -12.28 12.37 3.76
C PHE A 77 -11.46 13.64 3.97
N TRP A 78 -10.45 13.61 4.85
CA TRP A 78 -9.60 14.78 5.12
C TRP A 78 -8.77 15.20 3.91
N LEU A 79 -8.21 14.24 3.17
CA LEU A 79 -7.41 14.51 1.97
C LEU A 79 -8.24 15.08 0.83
N ASN A 80 -9.41 14.50 0.55
CA ASN A 80 -10.30 14.99 -0.50
C ASN A 80 -10.81 16.39 -0.17
N SER A 81 -11.14 16.65 1.10
CA SER A 81 -11.55 17.98 1.56
C SER A 81 -10.41 19.00 1.44
N SER A 82 -9.19 18.60 1.79
CA SER A 82 -7.99 19.43 1.62
C SER A 82 -7.73 19.77 0.15
N LEU A 83 -7.78 18.78 -0.73
CA LEU A 83 -7.60 18.95 -2.18
C LEU A 83 -8.67 19.87 -2.77
N LEU A 84 -9.93 19.67 -2.40
CA LEU A 84 -11.05 20.50 -2.85
C LEU A 84 -10.86 21.96 -2.42
N SER A 85 -10.39 22.18 -1.19
CA SER A 85 -10.07 23.52 -0.67
C SER A 85 -8.95 24.19 -1.47
N PHE A 86 -7.89 23.45 -1.82
CA PHE A 86 -6.80 23.97 -2.67
C PHE A 86 -7.26 24.30 -4.09
N ILE A 87 -8.03 23.41 -4.73
CA ILE A 87 -8.55 23.63 -6.08
C ILE A 87 -9.46 24.86 -6.09
N THR A 88 -10.37 24.96 -5.12
CA THR A 88 -11.29 26.10 -5.01
C THR A 88 -10.52 27.39 -4.76
N GLY A 89 -9.49 27.36 -3.89
CA GLY A 89 -8.61 28.50 -3.64
C GLY A 89 -7.83 28.94 -4.88
N LEU A 90 -7.39 28.01 -5.72
CA LEU A 90 -6.71 28.32 -6.99
C LEU A 90 -7.67 28.94 -8.01
N ILE A 91 -8.91 28.44 -8.09
CA ILE A 91 -9.94 28.99 -8.97
C ILE A 91 -10.30 30.41 -8.55
N THR A 92 -10.53 30.66 -7.25
CA THR A 92 -10.84 32.02 -6.76
C THR A 92 -9.68 33.00 -6.97
N PHE A 93 -8.44 32.54 -6.85
CA PHE A 93 -7.26 33.32 -7.23
C PHE A 93 -7.24 33.64 -8.73
N GLY A 94 -7.56 32.66 -9.56
CA GLY A 94 -7.64 32.83 -11.02
C GLY A 94 -8.68 33.87 -11.42
N VAL A 95 -9.88 33.83 -10.82
CA VAL A 95 -10.93 34.84 -11.03
C VAL A 95 -10.43 36.23 -10.63
N TRP A 96 -9.82 36.35 -9.44
CA TRP A 96 -9.21 37.61 -9.01
C TRP A 96 -8.16 38.14 -10.01
N ALA A 97 -7.26 37.27 -10.48
CA ALA A 97 -6.20 37.66 -11.41
C ALA A 97 -6.75 38.13 -12.76
N LEU A 98 -7.78 37.46 -13.28
CA LEU A 98 -8.46 37.85 -14.53
C LEU A 98 -9.14 39.22 -14.39
N ASP A 99 -9.85 39.45 -13.28
CA ASP A 99 -10.48 40.75 -13.00
C ASP A 99 -9.43 41.87 -12.91
N ARG A 100 -8.27 41.62 -12.28
CA ARG A 100 -7.18 42.59 -12.22
C ARG A 100 -6.58 42.91 -13.59
N VAL A 101 -6.43 41.93 -14.47
CA VAL A 101 -5.95 42.15 -15.84
C VAL A 101 -6.97 42.92 -16.67
N ALA A 102 -8.26 42.63 -16.52
CA ALA A 102 -9.34 43.35 -17.20
C ALA A 102 -9.39 44.83 -16.78
N LEU A 103 -9.27 45.10 -15.46
CA LEU A 103 -9.19 46.46 -14.92
C LEU A 103 -7.98 47.24 -15.44
N MET A 104 -6.82 46.60 -15.66
CA MET A 104 -5.66 47.27 -16.26
C MET A 104 -5.86 47.64 -17.74
N ARG A 105 -6.74 46.92 -18.46
CA ARG A 105 -7.01 47.17 -19.88
C ARG A 105 -8.08 48.24 -20.12
N GLN A 106 -8.97 48.49 -19.16
CA GLN A 106 -10.02 49.50 -19.26
C GLN A 106 -9.73 50.67 -18.32
N GLN A 107 -9.34 51.80 -18.91
CA GLN A 107 -8.88 53.00 -18.19
C GLN A 107 -10.01 53.78 -17.46
N ASP A 108 -11.29 53.42 -17.66
CA ASP A 108 -12.45 54.23 -17.25
C ASP A 108 -13.52 53.53 -16.37
N ILE A 109 -13.30 52.30 -15.88
CA ILE A 109 -14.35 51.63 -15.09
C ILE A 109 -14.27 52.04 -13.60
N SER A 110 -15.15 52.98 -13.29
CA SER A 110 -15.83 53.25 -12.01
C SER A 110 -15.37 52.49 -10.77
N SER A 111 -15.09 53.28 -9.72
CA SER A 111 -14.64 52.94 -8.36
C SER A 111 -15.49 51.89 -7.60
N TYR A 112 -16.61 51.45 -8.15
CA TYR A 112 -17.52 50.47 -7.55
C TYR A 112 -17.10 49.00 -7.79
N ALA A 113 -16.34 48.70 -8.85
CA ALA A 113 -15.84 47.35 -9.13
C ALA A 113 -14.59 46.95 -8.30
N SER A 114 -13.98 47.93 -7.63
CA SER A 114 -12.70 47.77 -6.90
C SER A 114 -12.81 46.93 -5.62
N ASN A 115 -13.89 47.08 -4.85
CA ASN A 115 -13.97 46.53 -3.49
C ASN A 115 -14.20 45.01 -3.48
N TYR A 116 -15.06 44.49 -4.38
CA TYR A 116 -15.32 43.05 -4.49
C TYR A 116 -14.11 42.25 -4.98
N CYS A 117 -13.17 42.89 -5.69
CA CYS A 117 -11.95 42.22 -6.15
C CYS A 117 -11.08 41.76 -4.96
N GLN A 118 -10.99 42.53 -3.87
CA GLN A 118 -10.10 42.15 -2.76
C GLN A 118 -10.64 40.95 -1.96
N GLU A 119 -11.95 40.76 -1.95
CA GLU A 119 -12.62 39.66 -1.25
C GLU A 119 -12.20 38.29 -1.81
N TYR A 120 -12.08 38.14 -3.14
CA TYR A 120 -11.65 36.89 -3.78
C TYR A 120 -10.20 36.51 -3.44
N LEU A 121 -9.32 37.50 -3.33
CA LEU A 121 -7.92 37.27 -2.93
C LEU A 121 -7.85 36.77 -1.48
N ILE A 122 -8.59 37.42 -0.57
CA ILE A 122 -8.67 37.00 0.83
C ILE A 122 -9.25 35.59 0.93
N LEU A 123 -10.36 35.32 0.22
CA LEU A 123 -11.00 34.01 0.20
C LEU A 123 -10.06 32.91 -0.33
N SER A 124 -9.30 33.19 -1.40
CA SER A 124 -8.29 32.26 -1.91
C SER A 124 -7.26 31.89 -0.84
N PHE A 125 -6.71 32.90 -0.15
CA PHE A 125 -5.71 32.67 0.89
C PHE A 125 -6.27 31.88 2.08
N VAL A 126 -7.51 32.21 2.50
CA VAL A 126 -8.23 31.48 3.55
C VAL A 126 -8.43 30.01 3.15
N LEU A 127 -8.84 29.74 1.91
CA LEU A 127 -9.03 28.38 1.40
C LEU A 127 -7.71 27.59 1.32
N VAL A 128 -6.60 28.22 0.96
CA VAL A 128 -5.28 27.56 0.96
C VAL A 128 -4.86 27.21 2.39
N ILE A 129 -5.00 28.13 3.35
CA ILE A 129 -4.70 27.85 4.77
C ILE A 129 -5.60 26.74 5.30
N PHE A 130 -6.90 26.81 4.99
CA PHE A 130 -7.88 25.82 5.41
C PHE A 130 -7.56 24.45 4.83
N GLY A 131 -7.18 24.38 3.55
CA GLY A 131 -6.74 23.14 2.89
C GLY A 131 -5.52 22.53 3.58
N TYR A 132 -4.55 23.34 3.97
CA TYR A 132 -3.38 22.88 4.71
C TYR A 132 -3.72 22.40 6.13
N ALA A 133 -4.67 23.06 6.81
CA ALA A 133 -5.17 22.62 8.10
C ALA A 133 -5.84 21.24 8.01
N LEU A 134 -6.68 21.02 7.00
CA LEU A 134 -7.34 19.73 6.73
C LEU A 134 -6.32 18.63 6.43
N TYR A 135 -5.28 18.90 5.64
CA TYR A 135 -4.18 17.95 5.43
C TYR A 135 -3.48 17.62 6.76
N SER A 136 -3.30 18.59 7.65
CA SER A 136 -2.68 18.35 8.95
C SER A 136 -3.53 17.44 9.84
N LEU A 137 -4.87 17.47 9.70
CA LEU A 137 -5.81 16.58 10.39
C LEU A 137 -5.78 15.14 9.85
N SER A 138 -5.31 14.92 8.61
CA SER A 138 -5.16 13.55 8.10
C SER A 138 -3.98 12.80 8.73
N ILE A 139 -3.00 13.52 9.29
CA ILE A 139 -1.77 12.93 9.85
C ILE A 139 -2.05 12.02 11.07
N PRO A 140 -2.84 12.42 12.08
CA PRO A 140 -3.24 11.50 13.15
C PRO A 140 -3.99 10.27 12.65
N ALA A 141 -4.90 10.43 11.68
CA ALA A 141 -5.66 9.32 11.12
C ALA A 141 -4.74 8.29 10.44
N VAL A 142 -3.77 8.75 9.65
CA VAL A 142 -2.78 7.86 9.00
C VAL A 142 -1.86 7.17 10.01
N LYS A 143 -1.50 7.84 11.12
CA LYS A 143 -0.75 7.20 12.21
C LYS A 143 -1.54 6.06 12.84
N ASN A 144 -2.83 6.26 13.11
CA ASN A 144 -3.66 5.21 13.69
C ASN A 144 -3.83 4.03 12.73
N MET A 145 -4.06 4.29 11.44
CA MET A 145 -4.08 3.25 10.40
C MET A 145 -2.73 2.50 10.33
N SER A 146 -1.61 3.22 10.45
CA SER A 146 -0.27 2.62 10.42
C SER A 146 -0.07 1.60 11.54
N ILE A 147 -0.61 1.86 12.73
CA ILE A 147 -0.55 0.94 13.88
C ILE A 147 -1.38 -0.31 13.58
N LEU A 148 -2.59 -0.17 13.03
CA LEU A 148 -3.44 -1.31 12.65
C LEU A 148 -2.78 -2.20 11.59
N ILE A 149 -2.12 -1.59 10.59
CA ILE A 149 -1.35 -2.33 9.58
C ILE A 149 -0.22 -3.12 10.25
N ARG A 150 0.53 -2.52 11.17
CA ARG A 150 1.62 -3.20 11.90
C ARG A 150 1.09 -4.35 12.75
N SER A 151 0.03 -4.12 13.52
CA SER A 151 -0.64 -5.16 14.31
C SER A 151 -1.18 -6.29 13.44
N SER A 152 -1.58 -5.99 12.20
CA SER A 152 -2.03 -7.01 11.25
C SER A 152 -0.90 -7.96 10.88
N PHE A 153 0.33 -7.45 10.66
CA PHE A 153 1.50 -8.32 10.46
C PHE A 153 1.84 -9.14 11.72
N ASP A 154 1.69 -8.54 12.90
CA ASP A 154 1.96 -9.24 14.17
C ASP A 154 0.99 -10.39 14.44
N LEU A 155 -0.27 -10.24 14.06
CA LEU A 155 -1.32 -11.21 14.37
C LEU A 155 -1.51 -12.25 13.27
N TYR A 156 -1.56 -11.84 12.00
CA TYR A 156 -2.05 -12.68 10.90
C TYR A 156 -0.97 -13.31 10.03
N ARG A 157 0.33 -13.05 10.29
CA ARG A 157 1.41 -13.64 9.47
C ARG A 157 1.37 -15.17 9.49
N PHE A 158 1.15 -15.78 10.65
CA PHE A 158 1.10 -17.24 10.74
C PHE A 158 -0.18 -17.83 10.13
N ASP A 159 -1.28 -17.09 10.18
CA ASP A 159 -2.51 -17.47 9.47
C ASP A 159 -2.29 -17.51 7.96
N LEU A 160 -1.51 -16.57 7.43
CA LEU A 160 -1.13 -16.57 6.01
C LEU A 160 -0.29 -17.80 5.66
N LEU A 161 0.71 -18.17 6.47
CA LEU A 161 1.49 -19.39 6.25
C LEU A 161 0.60 -20.64 6.23
N LYS A 162 -0.37 -20.70 7.13
CA LYS A 162 -1.33 -21.80 7.21
C LYS A 162 -2.16 -21.90 5.93
N GLN A 163 -2.63 -20.79 5.39
CA GLN A 163 -3.37 -20.78 4.12
C GLN A 163 -2.51 -21.14 2.91
N LEU A 164 -1.23 -20.79 2.95
CA LEU A 164 -0.24 -21.21 1.94
C LEU A 164 0.19 -22.68 2.08
N ASN A 165 -0.35 -23.42 3.06
CA ASN A 165 0.05 -24.79 3.41
C ASN A 165 1.55 -24.92 3.74
N ILE A 166 2.13 -23.88 4.34
CA ILE A 166 3.53 -23.87 4.79
C ILE A 166 3.56 -24.16 6.29
N PRO A 167 4.43 -25.06 6.78
CA PRO A 167 4.52 -25.37 8.19
C PRO A 167 4.92 -24.13 9.00
N ILE A 168 4.33 -24.00 10.20
CA ILE A 168 4.65 -22.90 11.11
C ILE A 168 6.10 -23.06 11.60
N PRO A 169 6.96 -22.04 11.42
CA PRO A 169 8.36 -22.10 11.82
C PRO A 169 8.49 -22.19 13.34
N LYS A 170 9.52 -22.91 13.82
CA LYS A 170 9.79 -23.05 15.27
C LYS A 170 10.77 -22.00 15.78
N THR A 171 11.49 -21.35 14.88
CA THR A 171 12.52 -20.35 15.21
C THR A 171 12.39 -19.10 14.34
N LEU A 172 12.75 -17.94 14.88
CA LEU A 172 12.72 -16.67 14.15
C LEU A 172 13.59 -16.71 12.88
N ASN A 173 14.77 -17.35 12.95
CA ASN A 173 15.65 -17.47 11.77
C ASN A 173 15.02 -18.31 10.66
N GLU A 174 14.25 -19.34 11.01
CA GLU A 174 13.51 -20.14 10.05
C GLU A 174 12.34 -19.36 9.46
N GLU A 175 11.61 -18.63 10.29
CA GLU A 175 10.54 -17.71 9.87
C GLU A 175 11.04 -16.70 8.83
N ILE A 176 12.13 -15.98 9.14
CA ILE A 176 12.73 -15.01 8.22
C ILE A 176 13.10 -15.67 6.88
N ARG A 177 13.71 -16.85 6.91
CA ARG A 177 14.08 -17.58 5.68
C ARG A 177 12.88 -17.97 4.83
N ILE A 178 11.79 -18.41 5.47
CA ILE A 178 10.55 -18.77 4.78
C ILE A 178 9.93 -17.52 4.14
N TRP A 179 9.81 -16.42 4.90
CA TRP A 179 9.22 -15.20 4.38
C TRP A 179 10.01 -14.53 3.29
N VAL A 180 11.34 -14.59 3.33
CA VAL A 180 12.19 -14.13 2.22
C VAL A 180 11.89 -14.93 0.96
N LYS A 181 11.84 -16.26 1.04
CA LYS A 181 11.50 -17.11 -0.12
C LYS A 181 10.11 -16.82 -0.69
N ILE A 182 9.12 -16.66 0.18
CA ILE A 182 7.75 -16.32 -0.23
C ILE A 182 7.72 -14.94 -0.88
N SER A 183 8.39 -13.96 -0.28
CA SER A 183 8.46 -12.59 -0.81
C SER A 183 9.12 -12.57 -2.18
N ASP A 184 10.25 -13.24 -2.33
CA ASP A 184 10.97 -13.37 -3.59
C ASP A 184 10.09 -14.04 -4.65
N PHE A 185 9.39 -15.12 -4.29
CA PHE A 185 8.43 -15.80 -5.18
C PHE A 185 7.29 -14.87 -5.64
N ILE A 186 6.68 -14.12 -4.72
CA ILE A 186 5.58 -13.19 -5.03
C ILE A 186 6.05 -12.03 -5.92
N VAL A 187 7.22 -11.46 -5.64
CA VAL A 187 7.75 -10.32 -6.41
C VAL A 187 8.19 -10.75 -7.81
N THR A 188 8.74 -11.96 -7.94
CA THR A 188 9.31 -12.44 -9.20
C THR A 188 8.33 -13.28 -10.02
N ASP A 189 7.11 -13.51 -9.52
CA ASP A 189 6.11 -14.42 -10.11
C ASP A 189 6.70 -15.82 -10.41
N GLY A 190 7.59 -16.29 -9.54
CA GLY A 190 8.33 -17.54 -9.72
C GLY A 190 9.39 -17.53 -10.83
N ASN A 191 9.68 -16.39 -11.45
CA ASN A 191 10.57 -16.26 -12.60
C ASN A 191 12.05 -16.01 -12.24
N LEU A 192 12.43 -16.27 -10.99
CA LEU A 192 13.84 -16.36 -10.59
C LEU A 192 14.48 -17.58 -11.27
N GLY A 193 15.17 -17.32 -12.37
CA GLY A 193 15.96 -18.31 -13.08
C GLY A 193 16.71 -19.25 -12.13
N LYS A 194 16.34 -20.53 -12.18
CA LYS A 194 17.06 -21.67 -11.57
C LYS A 194 17.35 -21.58 -10.06
N ILE A 195 16.50 -20.97 -9.25
CA ILE A 195 16.36 -21.46 -7.87
C ILE A 195 15.27 -22.52 -7.93
N PRO A 196 15.59 -23.84 -7.90
CA PRO A 196 14.55 -24.85 -7.80
C PRO A 196 13.91 -24.69 -6.42
N LEU A 197 12.84 -23.90 -6.36
CA LEU A 197 11.82 -24.11 -5.36
C LEU A 197 11.24 -25.48 -5.71
N ASP A 198 11.78 -26.54 -5.09
CA ASP A 198 11.20 -27.89 -5.13
C ASP A 198 9.90 -27.83 -4.33
N PHE A 199 8.88 -27.17 -4.90
CA PHE A 199 7.50 -27.36 -4.48
C PHE A 199 7.15 -28.78 -4.91
N ARG A 200 7.48 -29.75 -4.04
CA ARG A 200 6.86 -31.06 -4.12
C ARG A 200 5.40 -30.87 -3.76
N TYR A 201 4.60 -30.56 -4.77
CA TYR A 201 3.17 -30.76 -4.70
C TYR A 201 2.98 -32.25 -4.48
N SER A 202 2.75 -32.65 -3.24
CA SER A 202 2.06 -33.92 -2.99
C SER A 202 0.65 -33.72 -3.52
N LEU A 203 0.49 -33.87 -4.84
CA LEU A 203 -0.80 -34.20 -5.40
C LEU A 203 -1.28 -35.36 -4.53
N ARG A 204 -2.43 -35.18 -3.85
CA ARG A 204 -3.13 -36.33 -3.31
C ARG A 204 -3.26 -37.29 -4.48
N ASP A 205 -2.54 -38.41 -4.42
CA ASP A 205 -2.60 -39.48 -5.42
C ASP A 205 -4.04 -39.99 -5.64
N GLU A 206 -4.99 -39.55 -4.80
CA GLU A 206 -6.43 -39.75 -4.89
C GLU A 206 -7.08 -39.09 -6.13
N LEU A 207 -6.51 -38.03 -6.73
CA LEU A 207 -7.18 -37.28 -7.82
C LEU A 207 -6.61 -37.53 -9.22
N VAL A 208 -5.52 -38.30 -9.35
CA VAL A 208 -5.02 -38.72 -10.66
C VAL A 208 -5.64 -40.09 -10.97
N PRO A 209 -6.65 -40.20 -11.86
CA PRO A 209 -7.17 -41.50 -12.24
C PRO A 209 -6.03 -42.33 -12.81
N GLN A 210 -5.67 -43.41 -12.12
CA GLN A 210 -4.66 -44.34 -12.60
C GLN A 210 -5.12 -44.88 -13.96
N LYS A 211 -4.36 -44.54 -15.01
CA LYS A 211 -4.56 -45.06 -16.35
C LYS A 211 -4.49 -46.59 -16.25
N GLN A 212 -5.64 -47.25 -16.34
CA GLN A 212 -5.73 -48.71 -16.31
C GLN A 212 -4.77 -49.27 -17.36
N LYS A 213 -3.75 -50.00 -16.89
CA LYS A 213 -2.89 -50.81 -17.75
C LYS A 213 -3.79 -51.83 -18.43
N THR A 214 -4.09 -51.62 -19.70
CA THR A 214 -4.76 -52.61 -20.54
C THR A 214 -3.78 -53.77 -20.77
N THR A 215 -3.94 -54.82 -19.97
CA THR A 215 -3.35 -56.13 -20.22
C THR A 215 -3.98 -56.71 -21.48
N LYS A 216 -3.33 -56.52 -22.63
CA LYS A 216 -3.63 -57.31 -23.84
C LYS A 216 -3.13 -58.73 -23.61
N SER A 217 -4.04 -59.63 -23.23
CA SER A 217 -3.85 -61.06 -23.43
C SER A 217 -3.85 -61.34 -24.94
N SER A 218 -2.71 -61.79 -25.47
CA SER A 218 -2.65 -62.37 -26.81
C SER A 218 -2.49 -63.88 -26.67
N THR A 219 -3.64 -64.52 -26.55
CA THR A 219 -3.80 -65.97 -26.62
C THR A 219 -3.70 -66.39 -28.09
N GLY A 220 -2.71 -67.21 -28.42
CA GLY A 220 -2.79 -68.30 -29.39
C GLY A 220 -2.86 -67.96 -30.89
N ARG A 221 -1.80 -68.32 -31.64
CA ARG A 221 -2.01 -69.07 -32.88
C ARG A 221 -0.81 -69.95 -33.24
N SER A 222 -1.02 -71.24 -33.01
CA SER A 222 -0.31 -72.35 -33.67
C SER A 222 -0.46 -72.26 -35.18
N LYS A 223 0.64 -72.44 -35.93
CA LYS A 223 0.60 -73.01 -37.28
C LYS A 223 1.92 -73.72 -37.64
N LYS A 224 1.85 -75.04 -37.49
CA LYS A 224 2.46 -76.14 -38.24
C LYS A 224 2.99 -75.85 -39.67
N ILE A 225 4.12 -76.52 -39.98
CA ILE A 225 4.50 -77.23 -41.24
C ILE A 225 4.88 -76.28 -42.42
N ARG A 226 5.99 -76.42 -43.13
CA ARG A 226 6.81 -77.57 -43.57
C ARG A 226 8.23 -77.11 -43.88
#